data_AF-A0A7C5JQ13-F1
#
_entry.id   AF-A0A7C5JQ13-F1
#
_cell.length_a   1.000
_cell.length_b   1.000
_cell.length_c   1.000
_cell.angle_alpha   90.00
_cell.angle_beta   90.00
_cell.angle_gamma   90.00
#
_symmetry.space_group_name_H-M   'P 1'
#
loop_
_entity.id
_entity.type
_entity.pdbx_description
1 polymer ?
#
loop_
_entity_poly.entity_id
_entity_poly.type
_entity_poly.pdbx_seq_one_letter_code
_entity_poly.pdbx_strand_id
1 'polypeptide(L)'
;MRILITAGPTREYLDSIRFLSNGSTGQMGFATAEAAVNNGHDVTLLAGPVNLVAPAGCRVLKFVSVADLQAALAEHFDECDVLIMV
;
A
#
# COMPACT_ATOMS: atom_id res chain seq x y z
N MET A 1 -14.00 -11.02 -1.88
CA MET A 1 -13.00 -11.12 -0.80
C MET A 1 -12.56 -9.71 -0.46
N ARG A 2 -12.18 -9.47 0.80
CA ARG A 2 -11.53 -8.26 1.28
C ARG A 2 -10.02 -8.44 1.13
N ILE A 3 -9.39 -7.70 0.23
CA ILE A 3 -7.97 -7.84 -0.10
C ILE A 3 -7.23 -6.61 0.40
N LEU A 4 -6.23 -6.84 1.24
CA LEU A 4 -5.30 -5.82 1.72
C LEU A 4 -4.02 -5.91 0.90
N ILE A 5 -3.61 -4.81 0.28
CA ILE A 5 -2.42 -4.75 -0.59
C ILE A 5 -1.49 -3.66 -0.10
N THR A 6 -0.21 -3.97 0.09
CA THR A 6 0.83 -2.93 0.25
C THR A 6 1.45 -2.62 -1.10
N ALA A 7 1.81 -1.36 -1.36
CA ALA A 7 2.53 -0.99 -2.56
C ALA A 7 3.40 0.25 -2.37
N GLY A 8 4.64 0.18 -2.84
CA GLY A 8 5.57 1.31 -2.88
C GLY A 8 6.61 1.29 -1.76
N PRO A 9 7.54 2.27 -1.77
CA PRO A 9 8.64 2.27 -0.83
C PRO A 9 8.21 2.72 0.57
N THR A 10 9.08 2.55 1.54
CA THR A 10 9.04 3.31 2.80
C THR A 10 10.12 4.38 2.78
N ARG A 11 9.98 5.43 3.59
CA ARG A 11 10.98 6.47 3.82
C ARG A 11 11.20 6.64 5.32
N GLU A 12 12.34 6.18 5.79
CA GLU A 12 12.79 6.39 7.16
C GLU A 12 13.61 7.68 7.25
N TYR A 13 13.00 8.74 7.77
CA TYR A 13 13.63 10.05 7.86
C TYR A 13 14.73 10.08 8.91
N LEU A 14 15.93 10.48 8.48
CA LEU A 14 17.09 10.68 9.36
C LEU A 14 17.09 12.11 9.94
N ASP A 15 16.57 13.05 9.15
CA ASP A 15 16.33 14.45 9.49
C ASP A 15 15.19 14.99 8.61
N SER A 16 14.95 16.29 8.61
CA SER A 16 13.85 16.91 7.85
C SER A 16 13.98 16.81 6.32
N ILE A 17 15.12 16.37 5.79
CA ILE A 17 15.41 16.33 4.34
C ILE A 17 15.81 14.92 3.89
N ARG A 18 16.72 14.27 4.61
CA ARG A 18 17.31 12.97 4.23
C ARG A 18 16.50 11.82 4.81
N PHE A 19 16.37 10.75 4.02
CA PHE A 19 15.72 9.52 4.44
C PHE A 19 16.38 8.31 3.79
N LEU A 20 16.27 7.15 4.45
CA LEU A 20 16.55 5.85 3.85
C LEU A 20 15.28 5.32 3.20
N SER A 21 15.37 4.85 1.97
CA SER A 21 14.25 4.32 1.20
C SER A 21 14.70 3.10 0.41
N ASN A 22 13.74 2.31 -0.05
CA ASN A 22 13.96 1.32 -1.09
C ASN A 22 13.59 1.90 -2.48
N GLY A 23 14.03 1.22 -3.54
CA GLY A 23 13.83 1.64 -4.94
C GLY A 23 12.52 1.16 -5.57
N SER A 24 11.53 0.73 -4.77
CA SER A 24 10.25 0.29 -5.31
C SER A 24 9.52 1.45 -6.00
N THR A 25 8.99 1.19 -7.19
CA THR A 25 8.14 2.14 -7.92
C THR A 25 6.67 2.03 -7.54
N GLY A 26 6.28 0.97 -6.80
CA GLY A 26 4.89 0.65 -6.46
C GLY A 26 4.03 0.16 -7.64
N GLN A 27 4.56 0.12 -8.86
CA GLN A 27 3.78 -0.18 -10.07
C GLN A 27 3.11 -1.55 -10.02
N MET A 28 3.82 -2.58 -9.55
CA MET A 28 3.28 -3.93 -9.43
C MET A 28 2.08 -3.97 -8.48
N GLY A 29 2.22 -3.43 -7.27
CA GLY A 29 1.12 -3.42 -6.29
C GLY A 29 -0.11 -2.64 -6.75
N PHE A 30 0.08 -1.53 -7.47
CA PHE A 30 -1.03 -0.78 -8.06
C PHE A 30 -1.74 -1.58 -9.16
N ALA A 31 -0.99 -2.26 -10.04
CA ALA A 31 -1.58 -3.14 -11.06
C ALA A 31 -2.31 -4.35 -10.44
N THR A 32 -1.77 -4.91 -9.35
CA THR A 32 -2.43 -5.96 -8.59
C THR A 32 -3.74 -5.48 -7.97
N ALA A 33 -3.76 -4.26 -7.42
CA ALA A 33 -4.97 -3.65 -6.89
C ALA A 33 -6.03 -3.43 -7.98
N GLU A 34 -5.63 -2.94 -9.15
CA GLU A 34 -6.53 -2.78 -10.30
C GLU A 34 -7.14 -4.11 -10.74
N ALA A 35 -6.30 -5.15 -10.88
CA ALA A 35 -6.77 -6.48 -11.23
C ALA A 35 -7.75 -7.03 -10.18
N ALA A 36 -7.46 -6.85 -8.89
CA ALA A 36 -8.34 -7.31 -7.81
C ALA A 36 -9.71 -6.61 -7.85
N VAL A 37 -9.76 -5.29 -8.04
CA VAL A 37 -11.02 -4.56 -8.19
C VAL A 37 -11.78 -5.02 -9.43
N ASN A 38 -11.10 -5.18 -10.57
CA ASN A 38 -11.73 -5.64 -11.82
C ASN A 38 -12.33 -7.05 -11.69
N ASN A 39 -11.86 -7.87 -10.74
CA ASN A 39 -12.44 -9.18 -10.41
C ASN A 39 -13.53 -9.10 -9.32
N GLY A 40 -13.99 -7.91 -8.95
CA GLY A 40 -15.10 -7.71 -8.02
C GLY A 40 -14.72 -7.90 -6.54
N HIS A 41 -13.45 -7.71 -6.18
CA HIS A 41 -13.01 -7.75 -4.80
C HIS A 41 -13.07 -6.37 -4.14
N ASP A 42 -13.25 -6.36 -2.81
CA ASP A 42 -13.14 -5.16 -1.99
C ASP A 42 -11.66 -4.96 -1.63
N VAL A 43 -11.06 -3.86 -2.10
CA VAL A 43 -9.60 -3.68 -2.07
C VAL A 43 -9.25 -2.47 -1.20
N THR A 44 -8.43 -2.73 -0.17
CA THR A 44 -7.71 -1.69 0.55
C THR A 44 -6.25 -1.69 0.11
N LEU A 45 -5.80 -0.58 -0.47
CA LEU A 45 -4.44 -0.36 -0.93
C LEU A 45 -3.71 0.55 0.07
N LEU A 46 -2.77 -0.01 0.83
CA LEU A 46 -1.77 0.73 1.60
C LEU A 46 -0.68 1.18 0.63
N ALA A 47 -0.61 2.47 0.33
CA ALA A 47 0.30 3.03 -0.66
C ALA A 47 1.39 3.90 -0.01
N GLY A 48 2.64 3.54 -0.26
CA GLY A 48 3.81 4.33 0.10
C GLY A 48 3.93 5.63 -0.72
N PRO A 49 5.04 6.38 -0.58
CA PRO A 49 5.27 7.65 -1.25
C PRO A 49 5.66 7.45 -2.72
N VAL A 50 4.65 7.17 -3.54
CA VAL A 50 4.69 7.07 -5.01
C VAL A 50 3.72 8.05 -5.65
N ASN A 51 4.02 8.47 -6.88
CA ASN A 51 3.15 9.32 -7.69
C ASN A 51 2.39 8.50 -8.74
N LEU A 52 1.64 7.49 -8.27
CA LEU A 52 0.78 6.65 -9.10
C LEU A 52 -0.69 6.99 -8.83
N VAL A 53 -1.49 7.00 -9.90
CA VAL A 53 -2.95 7.13 -9.79
C VAL A 53 -3.51 5.80 -9.30
N ALA A 54 -4.24 5.84 -8.20
CA ALA A 54 -4.86 4.63 -7.68
C ALA A 54 -6.05 4.19 -8.57
N PRO A 55 -6.29 2.88 -8.71
CA PRO A 55 -7.45 2.37 -9.44
C PRO A 55 -8.76 2.86 -8.82
N ALA A 56 -9.76 3.14 -9.65
CA ALA A 56 -11.10 3.45 -9.17
C ALA A 56 -11.68 2.24 -8.42
N GLY A 57 -12.41 2.48 -7.33
CA GLY A 57 -12.99 1.41 -6.51
C GLY A 57 -12.07 0.84 -5.43
N CYS A 58 -10.79 1.24 -5.37
CA CYS A 58 -9.92 0.95 -4.22
C CYS A 58 -10.12 1.95 -3.08
N ARG A 59 -10.17 1.48 -1.84
CA ARG A 59 -9.90 2.31 -0.66
C ARG A 59 -8.39 2.49 -0.53
N VAL A 60 -7.90 3.72 -0.59
CA VAL A 60 -6.45 4.00 -0.55
C VAL A 60 -6.07 4.66 0.76
N LEU A 61 -5.10 4.07 1.45
CA LEU A 61 -4.51 4.63 2.67
C LEU A 61 -3.02 4.88 2.42
N LYS A 62 -2.51 6.03 2.86
CA LYS A 62 -1.12 6.40 2.63
C LYS A 62 -0.27 6.07 3.86
N PHE A 63 0.94 5.59 3.62
CA PHE A 63 1.98 5.45 4.64
C PHE A 63 3.27 6.08 4.15
N VAL A 64 4.16 6.43 5.09
CA VAL A 64 5.48 6.97 4.76
C VAL A 64 6.55 6.06 5.33
N SER A 65 6.50 5.76 6.63
CA SER A 65 7.47 4.93 7.33
C SER A 65 7.03 3.46 7.44
N VAL A 66 7.96 2.61 7.85
CA VAL A 66 7.71 1.22 8.28
C VAL A 66 6.76 1.20 9.47
N ALA A 67 6.89 2.15 10.40
CA ALA A 67 5.99 2.25 11.56
C ALA A 67 4.55 2.59 11.14
N ASP A 68 4.39 3.53 10.19
CA ASP A 68 3.08 3.86 9.62
C ASP A 68 2.45 2.65 8.94
N LEU A 69 3.25 1.93 8.12
CA LEU A 69 2.81 0.73 7.43
C LEU A 69 2.41 -0.37 8.42
N GLN A 70 3.21 -0.59 9.47
CA GLN A 70 2.93 -1.58 10.50
C GLN A 70 1.63 -1.25 11.25
N ALA A 71 1.41 0.03 11.59
CA ALA A 71 0.17 0.46 12.23
C ALA A 71 -1.04 0.24 11.32
N ALA A 72 -0.94 0.63 10.04
CA ALA A 72 -2.01 0.44 9.08
C ALA A 72 -2.32 -1.05 8.82
N LEU A 73 -1.30 -1.91 8.77
CA LEU A 73 -1.47 -3.35 8.69
C LEU A 73 -2.18 -3.89 9.94
N ALA A 74 -1.73 -3.52 11.14
CA ALA A 74 -2.36 -3.96 12.38
C ALA A 74 -3.84 -3.56 12.48
N GLU A 75 -4.21 -2.39 11.96
CA GLU A 75 -5.60 -1.92 11.94
C GLU A 75 -6.49 -2.72 10.96
N HIS A 76 -5.97 -3.16 9.81
CA HIS A 76 -6.79 -3.71 8.73
C HIS A 76 -6.63 -5.23 8.53
N PHE A 77 -5.61 -5.85 9.13
CA PHE A 77 -5.26 -7.25 8.86
C PHE A 77 -6.37 -8.22 9.28
N ASP A 78 -6.95 -8.03 10.47
CA ASP A 78 -8.00 -8.92 11.00
C ASP A 78 -9.29 -8.87 10.17
N GLU A 79 -9.48 -7.81 9.39
CA GLU A 79 -10.64 -7.63 8.51
C GLU A 79 -10.40 -8.11 7.08
N CYS A 80 -9.18 -8.49 6.70
CA CYS A 80 -8.90 -8.94 5.34
C CYS A 80 -8.95 -10.48 5.22
N ASP A 81 -9.34 -10.96 4.05
CA ASP A 81 -9.30 -12.39 3.73
C ASP A 81 -7.94 -12.77 3.12
N VAL A 82 -7.26 -11.81 2.48
CA VAL A 82 -5.95 -11.97 1.84
C VAL A 82 -5.11 -10.71 2.03
N LEU A 83 -3.85 -10.90 2.42
CA LEU A 83 -2.81 -9.87 2.40
C LEU A 83 -1.82 -10.14 1.26
N ILE A 84 -1.60 -9.14 0.40
CA ILE A 84 -0.56 -9.15 -0.63
C ILE A 84 0.47 -8.07 -0.27
N MET A 85 1.70 -8.48 0.05
CA MET A 85 2.79 -7.56 0.38
C MET A 85 3.77 -7.42 -0.78
N VAL A 86 3.72 -6.28 -1.47
CA VAL A 86 4.55 -5.95 -2.65
C VAL A 86 5.02 -4.50 -2.66
#